data_AF-A0A6P8YBY8-F1
#
_entry.id   AF-A0A6P8YBY8-F1
#
_cell.length_a   1.000
_cell.length_b   1.000
_cell.length_c   1.000
_cell.angle_alpha   90.00
_cell.angle_beta   90.00
_cell.angle_gamma   90.00
#
_symmetry.space_group_name_H-M   'P 1'
#
loop_
_entity.id
_entity.type
_entity.pdbx_description
1 polymer ?
#
loop_
_entity_poly.entity_id
_entity_poly.type
_entity_poly.pdbx_seq_one_letter_code
_entity_poly.pdbx_strand_id
1 'polypeptide(L)'
;MNASKMRKQEPKDDLEVDAIAEQELSRLQRHYRIMEGDREAFSEEAKFFLNKQRKVIESLLFERNELITNLNVAASKRIEAKEAKQNDHLAFLMEVQSRFQEAIKTEKTQLHELEHQIRKVEKEVVALRRDDVSDMKLIEQAAAREKSVNLLENRLHNATVKFNKQLAHNAALREEIDHLLKERAQYNVLYDALVNKLNQGKKIMIDLIEQATHAYDQREESQTKLSVLKERGRQDLIAQSAEMRELQRRFDHDTKLQEFLAVKGQHRVLVDLEAKEALKKKQQREATERLIQQYQAILEQIKEFSGETDIDRLSAQFMKQEEENFALFNYVNELNNELESLQEQVSELRASRDEQDMTNRQREQQQQEKLVGLRRELDALTADADDAQRRLDGWTQLRNNVLTGIDTLFHLVKCDNSPLLELLGGNTKVTPYNLLLYLEMIERRCVEIVNRCYMLEKAAEDKGALPAGAPVVFGDGKPVVKPLPTVEAIVDAHPCPLCVDQEEISAIGDAVVTPLTRDEVRKQLVYKIQNPALDMNDRLHSISHCRLPRSRRLMQKRLNQA
;
A
#
# COMPACT_ATOMS: atom_id res chain seq x y z
N MET A 1 186.15 -1.34 -92.44
CA MET A 1 187.22 -1.75 -93.38
C MET A 1 186.62 -1.87 -94.78
N ASN A 2 187.43 -1.59 -95.82
CA ASN A 2 187.41 -2.06 -97.23
C ASN A 2 186.08 -2.50 -97.88
N ALA A 3 185.73 -2.18 -99.15
CA ALA A 3 186.23 -1.28 -100.21
C ALA A 3 185.11 -1.22 -101.31
N SER A 4 185.17 -0.66 -102.53
CA SER A 4 186.18 0.00 -103.41
C SER A 4 185.39 0.76 -104.54
N LYS A 5 185.91 1.51 -105.52
CA LYS A 5 187.30 1.82 -105.92
C LYS A 5 187.49 3.25 -106.52
N MET A 6 187.18 3.45 -107.80
CA MET A 6 187.42 4.62 -108.67
C MET A 6 186.44 4.57 -109.89
N ARG A 7 186.24 5.56 -110.78
CA ARG A 7 187.21 6.49 -111.41
C ARG A 7 186.53 7.75 -112.06
N LYS A 8 187.39 8.65 -112.58
CA LYS A 8 187.16 9.84 -113.46
C LYS A 8 186.29 9.52 -114.72
N GLN A 9 185.76 10.47 -115.52
CA GLN A 9 186.46 11.64 -116.13
C GLN A 9 185.54 12.71 -116.79
N GLU A 10 186.15 13.75 -117.39
CA GLU A 10 185.55 14.94 -118.05
C GLU A 10 185.18 14.68 -119.55
N PRO A 11 184.79 15.68 -120.39
CA PRO A 11 184.08 16.97 -120.19
C PRO A 11 182.89 17.18 -121.17
N LYS A 12 182.35 18.42 -121.18
CA LYS A 12 181.82 19.20 -122.34
C LYS A 12 180.30 19.34 -122.54
N ASP A 13 180.01 20.46 -123.20
CA ASP A 13 178.80 20.92 -123.89
C ASP A 13 177.50 21.06 -123.06
N ASP A 14 177.23 22.29 -122.65
CA ASP A 14 175.97 22.74 -122.06
C ASP A 14 174.81 22.52 -123.06
N LEU A 15 173.87 21.59 -122.75
CA LEU A 15 172.42 21.69 -123.08
C LEU A 15 171.59 20.43 -122.75
N GLU A 16 172.15 19.20 -122.73
CA GLU A 16 171.33 17.96 -122.67
C GLU A 16 171.09 17.37 -121.26
N VAL A 17 171.32 18.14 -120.20
CA VAL A 17 171.24 17.66 -118.79
C VAL A 17 169.80 17.31 -118.35
N ASP A 18 168.79 17.94 -118.94
CA ASP A 18 167.45 17.99 -118.35
C ASP A 18 166.59 16.73 -118.60
N ALA A 19 166.76 16.04 -119.74
CA ALA A 19 165.77 15.08 -120.23
C ALA A 19 165.72 13.73 -119.47
N ILE A 20 166.85 13.25 -118.94
CA ILE A 20 166.91 11.91 -118.31
C ILE A 20 166.51 11.96 -116.83
N ALA A 21 166.70 13.12 -116.17
CA ALA A 21 166.37 13.31 -114.76
C ALA A 21 164.85 13.15 -114.49
N GLU A 22 163.99 13.57 -115.42
CA GLU A 22 162.53 13.50 -115.29
C GLU A 22 162.01 12.05 -115.17
N GLN A 23 162.64 11.10 -115.86
CA GLN A 23 162.05 9.77 -116.04
C GLN A 23 162.20 8.88 -114.79
N GLU A 24 163.36 8.87 -114.12
CA GLU A 24 163.55 8.19 -112.83
C GLU A 24 162.76 8.89 -111.70
N LEU A 25 162.67 10.22 -111.73
CA LEU A 25 161.83 11.01 -110.81
C LEU A 25 160.38 10.50 -110.80
N SER A 26 159.80 10.23 -111.96
CA SER A 26 158.42 9.74 -112.10
C SER A 26 158.18 8.42 -111.35
N ARG A 27 159.18 7.54 -111.26
CA ARG A 27 159.07 6.22 -110.63
C ARG A 27 159.13 6.32 -109.11
N LEU A 28 160.04 7.15 -108.59
CA LEU A 28 160.14 7.48 -107.16
C LEU A 28 158.90 8.23 -106.66
N GLN A 29 158.44 9.24 -107.40
CA GLN A 29 157.18 9.96 -107.10
C GLN A 29 155.98 9.01 -106.99
N ARG A 30 155.88 8.00 -107.87
CA ARG A 30 154.76 7.06 -107.86
C ARG A 30 154.76 6.15 -106.63
N HIS A 31 155.93 5.73 -106.14
CA HIS A 31 155.99 4.90 -104.94
C HIS A 31 155.79 5.73 -103.65
N TYR A 32 156.29 6.98 -103.62
CA TYR A 32 156.08 7.91 -102.52
C TYR A 32 154.59 8.25 -102.33
N ARG A 33 153.86 8.53 -103.43
CA ARG A 33 152.41 8.80 -103.40
C ARG A 33 151.57 7.68 -102.76
N ILE A 34 151.93 6.42 -102.95
CA ILE A 34 151.19 5.29 -102.36
C ILE A 34 151.42 5.25 -100.85
N MET A 35 152.68 5.38 -100.40
CA MET A 35 153.04 5.41 -98.98
C MET A 35 152.50 6.66 -98.25
N GLU A 36 152.38 7.81 -98.92
CA GLU A 36 151.70 8.97 -98.36
C GLU A 36 150.19 8.74 -98.24
N GLY A 37 149.55 8.17 -99.26
CA GLY A 37 148.11 7.84 -99.23
C GLY A 37 147.73 6.88 -98.09
N ASP A 38 148.46 5.78 -97.92
CA ASP A 38 148.24 4.84 -96.81
C ASP A 38 148.47 5.50 -95.44
N ARG A 39 149.47 6.39 -95.32
CA ARG A 39 149.75 7.14 -94.09
C ARG A 39 148.68 8.18 -93.79
N GLU A 40 148.13 8.85 -94.80
CA GLU A 40 147.06 9.82 -94.63
C GLU A 40 145.75 9.12 -94.21
N ALA A 41 145.36 8.03 -94.90
CA ALA A 41 144.17 7.25 -94.60
C ALA A 41 144.15 6.74 -93.14
N PHE A 42 145.21 6.09 -92.67
CA PHE A 42 145.33 5.67 -91.26
C PHE A 42 145.30 6.86 -90.29
N SER A 43 145.80 8.03 -90.69
CA SER A 43 145.74 9.24 -89.86
C SER A 43 144.32 9.79 -89.74
N GLU A 44 143.50 9.72 -90.80
CA GLU A 44 142.13 10.21 -90.80
C GLU A 44 141.19 9.28 -90.03
N GLU A 45 141.33 7.97 -90.21
CA GLU A 45 140.51 6.99 -89.49
C GLU A 45 140.77 7.04 -87.97
N ALA A 46 142.03 7.21 -87.56
CA ALA A 46 142.39 7.44 -86.16
C ALA A 46 141.83 8.76 -85.59
N LYS A 47 141.88 9.87 -86.34
CA LYS A 47 141.27 11.16 -85.94
C LYS A 47 139.75 11.04 -85.80
N PHE A 48 139.09 10.34 -86.73
CA PHE A 48 137.65 10.12 -86.70
C PHE A 48 137.22 9.33 -85.47
N PHE A 49 137.93 8.24 -85.14
CA PHE A 49 137.63 7.41 -83.97
C PHE A 49 137.81 8.18 -82.65
N LEU A 50 138.89 8.96 -82.51
CA LEU A 50 139.14 9.82 -81.35
C LEU A 50 138.07 10.90 -81.18
N ASN A 51 137.64 11.55 -82.27
CA ASN A 51 136.57 12.56 -82.22
C ASN A 51 135.21 11.94 -81.85
N LYS A 52 134.94 10.69 -82.29
CA LYS A 52 133.73 9.96 -81.89
C LYS A 52 133.74 9.61 -80.40
N GLN A 53 134.88 9.18 -79.85
CA GLN A 53 135.02 8.91 -78.42
C GLN A 53 134.85 10.18 -77.56
N ARG A 54 135.42 11.32 -77.96
CA ARG A 54 135.27 12.59 -77.22
C ARG A 54 133.82 13.02 -77.07
N LYS A 55 133.02 12.96 -78.13
CA LYS A 55 131.59 13.33 -78.09
C LYS A 55 130.77 12.47 -77.12
N VAL A 56 131.09 11.18 -76.98
CA VAL A 56 130.43 10.27 -76.03
C VAL A 56 130.84 10.59 -74.58
N ILE A 57 132.08 11.01 -74.35
CA ILE A 57 132.52 11.47 -73.02
C ILE A 57 131.82 12.78 -72.64
N GLU A 58 131.65 13.70 -73.59
CA GLU A 58 130.93 14.97 -73.37
C GLU A 58 129.45 14.76 -73.02
N SER A 59 128.73 13.84 -73.70
CA SER A 59 127.33 13.53 -73.36
C SER A 59 127.19 12.87 -71.98
N LEU A 60 128.04 11.90 -71.65
CA LEU A 60 128.02 11.25 -70.33
C LEU A 60 128.36 12.21 -69.19
N LEU A 61 129.23 13.20 -69.42
CA LEU A 61 129.51 14.25 -68.44
C LEU A 61 128.33 15.22 -68.27
N PHE A 62 127.55 15.49 -69.32
CA PHE A 62 126.32 16.27 -69.23
C PHE A 62 125.27 15.53 -68.39
N GLU A 63 124.94 14.28 -68.74
CA GLU A 63 123.97 13.44 -68.03
C GLU A 63 124.32 13.29 -66.53
N ARG A 64 125.60 13.05 -66.22
CA ARG A 64 126.09 12.97 -64.83
C ARG A 64 125.82 14.27 -64.06
N ASN A 65 126.05 15.42 -64.68
CA ASN A 65 125.84 16.72 -64.03
C ASN A 65 124.34 17.01 -63.84
N GLU A 66 123.49 16.65 -64.80
CA GLU A 66 122.03 16.76 -64.69
C GLU A 66 121.48 15.91 -63.53
N LEU A 67 121.89 14.64 -63.44
CA LEU A 67 121.51 13.75 -62.33
C LEU A 67 121.95 14.30 -60.96
N ILE A 68 123.16 14.87 -60.87
CA ILE A 68 123.64 15.54 -59.65
C ILE A 68 122.77 16.76 -59.31
N THR A 69 122.35 17.57 -60.29
CA THR A 69 121.44 18.70 -60.02
C THR A 69 120.06 18.23 -59.55
N ASN A 70 119.49 17.20 -60.16
CA ASN A 70 118.20 16.65 -59.75
C ASN A 70 118.24 16.06 -58.33
N LEU A 71 119.31 15.36 -57.97
CA LEU A 71 119.50 14.81 -56.62
C LEU A 71 119.68 15.94 -55.58
N ASN A 72 120.41 17.01 -55.91
CA ASN A 72 120.53 18.20 -55.05
C ASN A 72 119.22 19.01 -54.92
N VAL A 73 118.32 18.95 -55.91
CA VAL A 73 116.97 19.54 -55.81
C VAL A 73 116.07 18.70 -54.91
N ALA A 74 116.10 17.37 -55.05
CA ALA A 74 115.35 16.44 -54.19
C ALA A 74 115.81 16.54 -52.72
N ALA A 75 117.12 16.43 -52.47
CA ALA A 75 117.74 16.63 -51.16
C ALA A 75 117.87 18.13 -50.77
N SER A 76 117.09 19.03 -51.38
CA SER A 76 117.07 20.42 -50.94
C SER A 76 116.24 20.56 -49.66
N LYS A 77 116.78 21.27 -48.68
CA LYS A 77 116.13 21.53 -47.38
C LYS A 77 114.74 22.18 -47.48
N ARG A 78 114.39 22.72 -48.65
CA ARG A 78 113.06 23.28 -48.94
C ARG A 78 112.00 22.21 -49.22
N ILE A 79 112.38 21.05 -49.76
CA ILE A 79 111.49 19.89 -49.95
C ILE A 79 111.34 19.13 -48.62
N GLU A 80 112.45 18.82 -47.94
CA GLU A 80 112.44 18.20 -46.61
C GLU A 80 111.55 18.99 -45.62
N ALA A 81 111.71 20.32 -45.56
CA ALA A 81 110.89 21.19 -44.70
C ALA A 81 109.44 21.39 -45.17
N LYS A 82 109.07 20.90 -46.36
CA LYS A 82 107.69 20.81 -46.84
C LYS A 82 107.09 19.46 -46.45
N GLU A 83 107.82 18.36 -46.65
CA GLU A 83 107.40 17.01 -46.28
C GLU A 83 107.22 16.87 -44.76
N ALA A 84 108.14 17.42 -43.95
CA ALA A 84 107.98 17.52 -42.50
C ALA A 84 106.65 18.18 -42.12
N LYS A 85 106.33 19.35 -42.70
CA LYS A 85 105.05 20.05 -42.44
C LYS A 85 103.82 19.29 -42.92
N GLN A 86 103.95 18.47 -43.96
CA GLN A 86 102.86 17.60 -44.41
C GLN A 86 102.65 16.42 -43.45
N ASN A 87 103.72 15.87 -42.88
CA ASN A 87 103.65 14.84 -41.83
C ASN A 87 103.11 15.40 -40.50
N ASP A 88 103.55 16.59 -40.08
CA ASP A 88 103.02 17.29 -38.90
C ASP A 88 101.50 17.53 -39.05
N HIS A 89 101.07 17.95 -40.24
CA HIS A 89 99.65 18.15 -40.54
C HIS A 89 98.87 16.83 -40.57
N LEU A 90 99.46 15.75 -41.08
CA LEU A 90 98.86 14.41 -41.07
C LEU A 90 98.69 13.89 -39.64
N ALA A 91 99.70 14.06 -38.79
CA ALA A 91 99.66 13.69 -37.37
C ALA A 91 98.57 14.47 -36.62
N PHE A 92 98.46 15.78 -36.84
CA PHE A 92 97.38 16.61 -36.30
C PHE A 92 96.00 16.13 -36.77
N LEU A 93 95.83 15.79 -38.05
CA LEU A 93 94.57 15.26 -38.57
C LEU A 93 94.22 13.88 -37.96
N MET A 94 95.20 13.02 -37.70
CA MET A 94 95.00 11.75 -37.01
C MET A 94 94.59 11.94 -35.54
N GLU A 95 95.17 12.92 -34.84
CA GLU A 95 94.78 13.26 -33.46
C GLU A 95 93.37 13.88 -33.40
N VAL A 96 93.01 14.73 -34.36
CA VAL A 96 91.64 15.24 -34.49
C VAL A 96 90.67 14.10 -34.81
N GLN A 97 91.06 13.13 -35.64
CA GLN A 97 90.25 11.96 -35.96
C GLN A 97 90.04 11.05 -34.73
N SER A 98 91.07 10.79 -33.91
CA SER A 98 90.92 9.97 -32.70
C SER A 98 90.03 10.64 -31.67
N ARG A 99 90.20 11.95 -31.42
CA ARG A 99 89.33 12.77 -30.55
C ARG A 99 87.86 12.69 -30.99
N PHE A 100 87.57 12.82 -32.29
CA PHE A 100 86.19 12.65 -32.80
C PHE A 100 85.67 11.21 -32.69
N GLN A 101 86.51 10.19 -32.90
CA GLN A 101 86.10 8.79 -32.68
C GLN A 101 85.80 8.50 -31.20
N GLU A 102 86.48 9.15 -30.26
CA GLU A 102 86.20 9.05 -28.82
C GLU A 102 84.89 9.75 -28.46
N ALA A 103 84.67 10.98 -28.94
CA ALA A 103 83.40 11.68 -28.76
C ALA A 103 82.20 10.89 -29.33
N ILE A 104 82.35 10.27 -30.51
CA ILE A 104 81.32 9.41 -31.11
C ILE A 104 81.08 8.13 -30.29
N LYS A 105 82.08 7.61 -29.56
CA LYS A 105 81.88 6.49 -28.63
C LYS A 105 81.10 6.93 -27.39
N THR A 106 81.44 8.07 -26.79
CA THR A 106 80.76 8.58 -25.58
C THR A 106 79.30 8.97 -25.85
N GLU A 107 79.03 9.62 -26.98
CA GLU A 107 77.65 9.90 -27.45
C GLU A 107 76.86 8.60 -27.65
N LYS A 108 77.48 7.58 -28.28
CA LYS A 108 76.82 6.27 -28.45
C LYS A 108 76.51 5.57 -27.14
N THR A 109 77.40 5.62 -26.13
CA THR A 109 77.10 5.06 -24.81
C THR A 109 75.97 5.81 -24.11
N GLN A 110 75.95 7.15 -24.18
CA GLN A 110 74.87 7.97 -23.61
C GLN A 110 73.52 7.68 -24.29
N LEU A 111 73.49 7.49 -25.61
CA LEU A 111 72.29 7.07 -26.33
C LEU A 111 71.78 5.69 -25.88
N HIS A 112 72.68 4.71 -25.65
CA HIS A 112 72.28 3.39 -25.13
C HIS A 112 71.74 3.45 -23.70
N GLU A 113 72.31 4.31 -22.85
CA GLU A 113 71.81 4.56 -21.49
C GLU A 113 70.44 5.23 -21.49
N LEU A 114 70.24 6.25 -22.35
CA LEU A 114 68.94 6.91 -22.53
C LEU A 114 67.89 5.95 -23.10
N GLU A 115 68.22 5.14 -24.11
CA GLU A 115 67.33 4.09 -24.60
C GLU A 115 66.97 3.07 -23.50
N HIS A 116 67.91 2.71 -22.63
CA HIS A 116 67.61 1.81 -21.51
C HIS A 116 66.67 2.47 -20.48
N GLN A 117 66.87 3.75 -20.18
CA GLN A 117 66.00 4.52 -19.29
C GLN A 117 64.58 4.68 -19.88
N ILE A 118 64.46 5.00 -21.18
CA ILE A 118 63.19 5.06 -21.90
C ILE A 118 62.45 3.72 -21.78
N ARG A 119 63.11 2.60 -22.13
CA ARG A 119 62.52 1.25 -22.03
C ARG A 119 62.17 0.81 -20.61
N LYS A 120 62.75 1.45 -19.58
CA LYS A 120 62.36 1.25 -18.16
C LYS A 120 61.10 2.03 -17.83
N VAL A 121 61.06 3.33 -18.17
CA VAL A 121 59.90 4.20 -17.95
C VAL A 121 58.68 3.72 -18.75
N GLU A 122 58.87 3.24 -19.98
CA GLU A 122 57.80 2.61 -20.79
C GLU A 122 57.15 1.41 -20.07
N LYS A 123 57.95 0.56 -19.42
CA LYS A 123 57.44 -0.58 -18.64
C LYS A 123 56.71 -0.14 -17.38
N GLU A 124 57.22 0.90 -16.70
CA GLU A 124 56.58 1.49 -15.52
C GLU A 124 55.24 2.14 -15.88
N VAL A 125 55.16 2.85 -17.01
CA VAL A 125 53.91 3.41 -17.56
C VAL A 125 52.93 2.32 -18.00
N VAL A 126 53.41 1.22 -18.60
CA VAL A 126 52.55 0.07 -18.98
C VAL A 126 52.06 -0.72 -17.76
N ALA A 127 52.83 -0.75 -16.65
CA ALA A 127 52.37 -1.31 -15.38
C ALA A 127 51.27 -0.44 -14.77
N LEU A 128 51.52 0.86 -14.58
CA LEU A 128 50.54 1.81 -14.05
C LEU A 128 49.24 1.80 -14.86
N ARG A 129 49.30 1.80 -16.20
CA ARG A 129 48.13 1.71 -17.09
C ARG A 129 47.35 0.38 -17.03
N ARG A 130 47.84 -0.65 -16.34
CA ARG A 130 47.07 -1.88 -16.06
C ARG A 130 46.31 -1.79 -14.75
N ASP A 131 46.88 -1.09 -13.78
CA ASP A 131 46.29 -0.91 -12.45
C ASP A 131 45.36 0.32 -12.40
N ASP A 132 45.53 1.29 -13.32
CA ASP A 132 44.63 2.41 -13.57
C ASP A 132 43.23 1.94 -14.03
N VAL A 133 42.31 1.84 -13.08
CA VAL A 133 40.88 1.68 -13.37
C VAL A 133 40.33 3.02 -13.85
N SER A 134 40.09 3.14 -15.16
CA SER A 134 39.57 4.38 -15.76
C SER A 134 38.30 4.90 -15.08
N ASP A 135 38.18 6.23 -14.97
CA ASP A 135 37.09 6.90 -14.23
C ASP A 135 35.69 6.42 -14.63
N MET A 136 35.46 6.13 -15.90
CA MET A 136 34.20 5.56 -16.38
C MET A 136 33.85 4.23 -15.70
N LYS A 137 34.82 3.34 -15.46
CA LYS A 137 34.60 2.09 -14.72
C LYS A 137 34.35 2.35 -13.23
N LEU A 138 34.95 3.39 -12.66
CA LEU A 138 34.69 3.79 -11.27
C LEU A 138 33.27 4.37 -11.11
N ILE A 139 32.82 5.17 -12.07
CA ILE A 139 31.46 5.71 -12.17
C ILE A 139 30.43 4.59 -12.40
N GLU A 140 30.69 3.65 -13.31
CA GLU A 140 29.86 2.46 -13.52
C GLU A 140 29.77 1.60 -12.26
N GLN A 141 30.88 1.37 -11.56
CA GLN A 141 30.88 0.66 -10.28
C GLN A 141 30.13 1.42 -9.18
N ALA A 142 30.26 2.75 -9.10
CA ALA A 142 29.52 3.57 -8.16
C ALA A 142 28.01 3.47 -8.43
N ALA A 143 27.57 3.67 -9.67
CA ALA A 143 26.18 3.54 -10.08
C ALA A 143 25.63 2.11 -9.90
N ALA A 144 26.46 1.07 -10.08
CA ALA A 144 26.07 -0.32 -9.80
C ALA A 144 25.91 -0.60 -8.29
N ARG A 145 26.79 -0.04 -7.45
CA ARG A 145 26.67 -0.08 -5.98
C ARG A 145 25.43 0.67 -5.50
N GLU A 146 25.19 1.88 -6.01
CA GLU A 146 24.01 2.70 -5.71
C GLU A 146 22.70 2.00 -6.10
N LYS A 147 22.61 1.44 -7.32
CA LYS A 147 21.48 0.59 -7.73
C LYS A 147 21.28 -0.62 -6.81
N SER A 148 22.36 -1.20 -6.29
CA SER A 148 22.31 -2.32 -5.34
C SER A 148 21.83 -1.89 -3.95
N VAL A 149 22.27 -0.73 -3.45
CA VAL A 149 21.78 -0.10 -2.22
C VAL A 149 20.29 0.20 -2.35
N ASN A 150 19.87 0.92 -3.39
CA ASN A 150 18.47 1.26 -3.63
C ASN A 150 17.57 0.01 -3.73
N LEU A 151 18.07 -1.10 -4.29
CA LEU A 151 17.34 -2.37 -4.34
C LEU A 151 17.25 -3.07 -2.96
N LEU A 152 18.29 -2.97 -2.14
CA LEU A 152 18.28 -3.46 -0.76
C LEU A 152 17.36 -2.61 0.14
N GLU A 153 17.38 -1.29 0.00
CA GLU A 153 16.46 -0.37 0.69
C GLU A 153 15.01 -0.62 0.30
N ASN A 154 14.72 -0.81 -1.00
CA ASN A 154 13.38 -1.21 -1.46
C ASN A 154 12.95 -2.57 -0.89
N ARG A 155 13.87 -3.54 -0.75
CA ARG A 155 13.58 -4.82 -0.08
C ARG A 155 13.32 -4.64 1.42
N LEU A 156 14.11 -3.81 2.10
CA LEU A 156 13.94 -3.49 3.52
C LEU A 156 12.60 -2.78 3.76
N HIS A 157 12.27 -1.76 2.98
CA HIS A 157 10.99 -1.06 3.04
C HIS A 157 9.81 -2.02 2.84
N ASN A 158 9.88 -2.90 1.82
CA ASN A 158 8.85 -3.92 1.60
C ASN A 158 8.74 -4.94 2.76
N ALA A 159 9.85 -5.27 3.43
CA ALA A 159 9.82 -6.11 4.63
C ALA A 159 9.18 -5.37 5.82
N THR A 160 9.55 -4.12 6.07
CA THR A 160 8.97 -3.27 7.13
C THR A 160 7.49 -3.02 6.91
N VAL A 161 7.04 -2.76 5.68
CA VAL A 161 5.60 -2.62 5.35
C VAL A 161 4.84 -3.93 5.59
N LYS A 162 5.42 -5.08 5.25
CA LYS A 162 4.81 -6.40 5.58
C LYS A 162 4.74 -6.63 7.09
N PHE A 163 5.80 -6.32 7.82
CA PHE A 163 5.85 -6.43 9.28
C PHE A 163 4.80 -5.53 9.96
N ASN A 164 4.72 -4.26 9.56
CA ASN A 164 3.74 -3.31 10.09
C ASN A 164 2.29 -3.73 9.78
N LYS A 165 2.02 -4.32 8.61
CA LYS A 165 0.71 -4.92 8.30
C LYS A 165 0.37 -6.10 9.23
N GLN A 166 1.35 -6.96 9.54
CA GLN A 166 1.15 -8.06 10.48
C GLN A 166 0.97 -7.56 11.93
N LEU A 167 1.68 -6.50 12.35
CA LEU A 167 1.44 -5.85 13.65
C LEU A 167 0.04 -5.23 13.74
N ALA A 168 -0.44 -4.54 12.70
CA ALA A 168 -1.78 -3.98 12.68
C ALA A 168 -2.86 -5.07 12.74
N HIS A 169 -2.70 -6.17 12.00
CA HIS A 169 -3.61 -7.32 12.08
C HIS A 169 -3.57 -7.99 13.46
N ASN A 170 -2.38 -8.13 14.06
CA ASN A 170 -2.22 -8.69 15.41
C ASN A 170 -2.79 -7.78 16.51
N ALA A 171 -2.79 -6.46 16.31
CA ALA A 171 -3.50 -5.51 17.19
C ALA A 171 -5.01 -5.69 17.10
N ALA A 172 -5.59 -5.74 15.89
CA ALA A 172 -7.02 -5.99 15.70
C ALA A 172 -7.47 -7.33 16.31
N LEU A 173 -6.68 -8.40 16.16
CA LEU A 173 -6.94 -9.69 16.79
C LEU A 173 -6.88 -9.64 18.34
N ARG A 174 -6.06 -8.75 18.92
CA ARG A 174 -6.07 -8.53 20.38
C ARG A 174 -7.31 -7.77 20.83
N GLU A 175 -7.75 -6.76 20.09
CA GLU A 175 -8.99 -6.03 20.37
C GLU A 175 -10.22 -6.96 20.28
N GLU A 176 -10.24 -7.86 19.30
CA GLU A 176 -11.26 -8.92 19.17
C GLU A 176 -11.24 -9.91 20.35
N ILE A 177 -10.06 -10.38 20.77
CA ILE A 177 -9.91 -11.23 21.97
C ILE A 177 -10.38 -10.49 23.23
N ASP A 178 -10.01 -9.22 23.42
CA ASP A 178 -10.44 -8.40 24.55
C ASP A 178 -11.94 -8.10 24.52
N HIS A 179 -12.57 -8.05 23.34
CA HIS A 179 -14.03 -7.96 23.20
C HIS A 179 -14.70 -9.25 23.68
N LEU A 180 -14.30 -10.40 23.13
CA LEU A 180 -14.83 -11.73 23.46
C LEU A 180 -14.63 -12.07 24.95
N LEU A 181 -13.53 -11.62 25.58
CA LEU A 181 -13.31 -11.76 27.02
C LEU A 181 -14.27 -10.91 27.86
N LYS A 182 -14.61 -9.69 27.42
CA LYS A 182 -15.61 -8.83 28.09
C LYS A 182 -17.02 -9.41 27.95
N GLU A 183 -17.39 -9.89 26.76
CA GLU A 183 -18.66 -10.57 26.52
C GLU A 183 -18.79 -11.83 27.37
N ARG A 184 -17.75 -12.66 27.43
CA ARG A 184 -17.72 -13.86 28.30
C ARG A 184 -17.85 -13.51 29.78
N ALA A 185 -17.23 -12.41 30.24
CA ALA A 185 -17.39 -11.95 31.62
C ALA A 185 -18.83 -11.52 31.92
N GLN A 186 -19.47 -10.78 31.01
CA GLN A 186 -20.89 -10.39 31.14
C GLN A 186 -21.81 -11.62 31.10
N TYR A 187 -21.56 -12.57 30.20
CA TYR A 187 -22.29 -13.83 30.11
C TYR A 187 -22.21 -14.62 31.41
N ASN A 188 -21.02 -14.77 32.01
CA ASN A 188 -20.85 -15.47 33.28
C ASN A 188 -21.67 -14.82 34.40
N VAL A 189 -21.67 -13.48 34.50
CA VAL A 189 -22.48 -12.76 35.51
C VAL A 189 -23.98 -12.99 35.33
N LEU A 190 -24.47 -13.01 34.08
CA LEU A 190 -25.86 -13.34 33.77
C LEU A 190 -26.20 -14.81 34.06
N TYR A 191 -25.29 -15.73 33.74
CA TYR A 191 -25.41 -17.15 34.02
C TYR A 191 -25.49 -17.42 35.52
N ASP A 192 -24.58 -16.86 36.32
CA ASP A 192 -24.58 -16.99 37.78
C ASP A 192 -25.85 -16.37 38.39
N ALA A 193 -26.35 -15.25 37.86
CA ALA A 193 -27.62 -14.66 38.28
C ALA A 193 -28.82 -15.59 37.97
N LEU A 194 -28.83 -16.28 36.83
CA LEU A 194 -29.85 -17.26 36.46
C LEU A 194 -29.77 -18.53 37.33
N VAL A 195 -28.57 -19.05 37.57
CA VAL A 195 -28.33 -20.19 38.48
C VAL A 195 -28.79 -19.86 39.90
N ASN A 196 -28.51 -18.65 40.40
CA ASN A 196 -28.98 -18.21 41.71
C ASN A 196 -30.51 -18.10 41.78
N LYS A 197 -31.18 -17.55 40.75
CA LYS A 197 -32.66 -17.54 40.67
C LYS A 197 -33.25 -18.96 40.64
N LEU A 198 -32.64 -19.87 39.88
CA LEU A 198 -33.07 -21.28 39.85
C LEU A 198 -32.92 -21.96 41.21
N ASN A 199 -31.83 -21.69 41.92
CA ASN A 199 -31.59 -22.24 43.25
C ASN A 199 -32.51 -21.61 44.33
N GLN A 200 -32.88 -20.34 44.19
CA GLN A 200 -33.93 -19.71 45.02
C GLN A 200 -35.30 -20.35 44.78
N GLY A 201 -35.70 -20.55 43.51
CA GLY A 201 -36.94 -21.23 43.16
C GLY A 201 -37.01 -22.68 43.69
N LYS A 202 -35.88 -23.42 43.64
CA LYS A 202 -35.76 -24.75 44.24
C LYS A 202 -35.94 -24.73 45.76
N LYS A 203 -35.40 -23.74 46.47
CA LYS A 203 -35.62 -23.58 47.92
C LYS A 203 -37.10 -23.36 48.22
N ILE A 204 -37.73 -22.38 47.59
CA ILE A 204 -39.17 -22.07 47.78
C ILE A 204 -40.04 -23.32 47.50
N MET A 205 -39.68 -24.12 46.49
CA MET A 205 -40.35 -25.39 46.19
C MET A 205 -40.18 -26.44 47.30
N ILE A 206 -38.99 -26.58 47.89
CA ILE A 206 -38.73 -27.47 49.03
C ILE A 206 -39.46 -26.96 50.27
N ASP A 207 -39.33 -25.67 50.61
CA ASP A 207 -40.00 -25.04 51.76
C ASP A 207 -41.52 -25.23 51.70
N LEU A 208 -42.12 -25.18 50.50
CA LEU A 208 -43.55 -25.40 50.26
C LEU A 208 -43.93 -26.89 50.36
N ILE A 209 -43.08 -27.81 49.93
CA ILE A 209 -43.27 -29.26 50.12
C ILE A 209 -43.23 -29.60 51.62
N GLU A 210 -42.26 -29.06 52.37
CA GLU A 210 -42.13 -29.25 53.82
C GLU A 210 -43.36 -28.72 54.58
N GLN A 211 -43.83 -27.52 54.23
CA GLN A 211 -45.08 -26.96 54.77
C GLN A 211 -46.31 -27.83 54.44
N ALA A 212 -46.39 -28.34 53.20
CA ALA A 212 -47.48 -29.22 52.79
C ALA A 212 -47.46 -30.54 53.58
N THR A 213 -46.30 -31.19 53.72
CA THR A 213 -46.18 -32.41 54.55
C THR A 213 -46.58 -32.14 56.00
N HIS A 214 -46.13 -31.04 56.60
CA HIS A 214 -46.50 -30.71 57.98
C HIS A 214 -48.02 -30.47 58.15
N ALA A 215 -48.67 -29.87 57.16
CA ALA A 215 -50.12 -29.71 57.16
C ALA A 215 -50.87 -31.05 57.00
N TYR A 216 -50.33 -32.01 56.24
CA TYR A 216 -50.86 -33.37 56.18
C TYR A 216 -50.69 -34.11 57.51
N ASP A 217 -49.51 -34.04 58.15
CA ASP A 217 -49.24 -34.65 59.45
C ASP A 217 -50.20 -34.13 60.54
N GLN A 218 -50.36 -32.80 60.64
CA GLN A 218 -51.31 -32.18 61.56
C GLN A 218 -52.75 -32.61 61.31
N ARG A 219 -53.15 -32.75 60.03
CA ARG A 219 -54.48 -33.24 59.64
C ARG A 219 -54.68 -34.70 60.03
N GLU A 220 -53.71 -35.57 59.81
CA GLU A 220 -53.79 -36.99 60.16
C GLU A 220 -53.84 -37.20 61.68
N GLU A 221 -53.01 -36.46 62.44
CA GLU A 221 -53.06 -36.48 63.90
C GLU A 221 -54.42 -36.00 64.43
N SER A 222 -54.97 -34.93 63.84
CA SER A 222 -56.30 -34.39 64.19
C SER A 222 -57.44 -35.35 63.84
N GLN A 223 -57.37 -36.00 62.67
CA GLN A 223 -58.33 -37.02 62.24
C GLN A 223 -58.26 -38.26 63.14
N THR A 224 -57.07 -38.65 63.58
CA THR A 224 -56.84 -39.74 64.54
C THR A 224 -57.44 -39.41 65.90
N LYS A 225 -57.16 -38.22 66.46
CA LYS A 225 -57.77 -37.71 67.69
C LYS A 225 -59.30 -37.70 67.62
N LEU A 226 -59.87 -37.23 66.51
CA LEU A 226 -61.32 -37.20 66.29
C LEU A 226 -61.92 -38.61 66.15
N SER A 227 -61.20 -39.57 65.57
CA SER A 227 -61.61 -40.98 65.52
C SER A 227 -61.67 -41.61 66.91
N VAL A 228 -60.63 -41.41 67.74
CA VAL A 228 -60.58 -41.88 69.14
C VAL A 228 -61.69 -41.25 69.99
N LEU A 229 -61.96 -39.96 69.82
CA LEU A 229 -63.06 -39.29 70.53
C LEU A 229 -64.45 -39.81 70.11
N LYS A 230 -64.67 -40.10 68.81
CA LYS A 230 -65.91 -40.72 68.33
C LYS A 230 -66.11 -42.12 68.90
N GLU A 231 -65.08 -42.96 68.88
CA GLU A 231 -65.16 -44.32 69.42
C GLU A 231 -65.38 -44.32 70.94
N ARG A 232 -64.70 -43.42 71.67
CA ARG A 232 -64.97 -43.22 73.10
C ARG A 232 -66.42 -42.77 73.35
N GLY A 233 -66.91 -41.77 72.63
CA GLY A 233 -68.30 -41.30 72.76
C GLY A 233 -69.33 -42.39 72.46
N ARG A 234 -69.02 -43.30 71.52
CA ARG A 234 -69.84 -44.49 71.23
C ARG A 234 -69.84 -45.48 72.40
N GLN A 235 -68.69 -45.72 73.03
CA GLN A 235 -68.58 -46.58 74.21
C GLN A 235 -69.29 -45.98 75.44
N ASP A 236 -69.10 -44.68 75.70
CA ASP A 236 -69.74 -43.94 76.79
C ASP A 236 -71.28 -43.95 76.62
N LEU A 237 -71.80 -43.76 75.39
CA LEU A 237 -73.23 -43.88 75.07
C LEU A 237 -73.76 -45.31 75.32
N ILE A 238 -72.99 -46.35 74.94
CA ILE A 238 -73.38 -47.74 75.18
C ILE A 238 -73.45 -48.03 76.69
N ALA A 239 -72.48 -47.56 77.47
CA ALA A 239 -72.47 -47.70 78.93
C ALA A 239 -73.67 -46.99 79.58
N GLN A 240 -73.89 -45.71 79.28
CA GLN A 240 -75.05 -44.95 79.78
C GLN A 240 -76.38 -45.59 79.38
N SER A 241 -76.49 -46.15 78.17
CA SER A 241 -77.69 -46.89 77.76
C SER A 241 -77.93 -48.15 78.59
N ALA A 242 -76.87 -48.81 79.09
CA ALA A 242 -76.96 -50.00 79.92
C ALA A 242 -77.32 -49.63 81.36
N GLU A 243 -76.69 -48.61 81.92
CA GLU A 243 -77.01 -48.03 83.23
C GLU A 243 -78.46 -47.55 83.30
N MET A 244 -78.94 -46.79 82.29
CA MET A 244 -80.33 -46.34 82.21
C MET A 244 -81.31 -47.53 82.12
N ARG A 245 -80.95 -48.59 81.37
CA ARG A 245 -81.73 -49.84 81.33
C ARG A 245 -81.68 -50.65 82.62
N GLU A 246 -80.72 -50.41 83.52
CA GLU A 246 -80.72 -51.00 84.85
C GLU A 246 -81.51 -50.15 85.85
N LEU A 247 -81.29 -48.83 85.85
CA LEU A 247 -82.06 -47.87 86.66
C LEU A 247 -83.56 -47.97 86.36
N GLN A 248 -83.97 -48.10 85.09
CA GLN A 248 -85.37 -48.35 84.74
C GLN A 248 -85.87 -49.67 85.32
N ARG A 249 -85.09 -50.76 85.28
CA ARG A 249 -85.48 -52.06 85.87
C ARG A 249 -85.59 -52.01 87.39
N ARG A 250 -84.76 -51.20 88.07
CA ARG A 250 -84.88 -50.92 89.51
C ARG A 250 -86.14 -50.08 89.79
N PHE A 251 -86.36 -48.99 89.06
CA PHE A 251 -87.56 -48.15 89.18
C PHE A 251 -88.87 -48.93 88.91
N ASP A 252 -88.89 -49.79 87.89
CA ASP A 252 -90.03 -50.67 87.57
C ASP A 252 -90.31 -51.67 88.70
N HIS A 253 -89.26 -52.12 89.42
CA HIS A 253 -89.39 -53.02 90.56
C HIS A 253 -89.91 -52.27 91.79
N ASP A 254 -89.31 -51.12 92.11
CA ASP A 254 -89.69 -50.27 93.24
C ASP A 254 -91.11 -49.72 93.07
N THR A 255 -91.52 -49.38 91.84
CA THR A 255 -92.90 -48.97 91.51
C THR A 255 -93.88 -50.11 91.76
N LYS A 256 -93.60 -51.33 91.27
CA LYS A 256 -94.45 -52.51 91.52
C LYS A 256 -94.51 -52.89 93.00
N LEU A 257 -93.41 -52.69 93.73
CA LEU A 257 -93.36 -52.85 95.19
C LEU A 257 -94.20 -51.79 95.90
N GLN A 258 -94.14 -50.52 95.46
CA GLN A 258 -94.95 -49.42 96.01
C GLN A 258 -96.45 -49.62 95.70
N GLU A 259 -96.81 -50.07 94.50
CA GLU A 259 -98.18 -50.44 94.13
C GLU A 259 -98.69 -51.60 95.01
N PHE A 260 -97.89 -52.66 95.16
CA PHE A 260 -98.22 -53.80 96.03
C PHE A 260 -98.36 -53.40 97.50
N LEU A 261 -97.48 -52.54 98.01
CA LEU A 261 -97.55 -52.00 99.37
C LEU A 261 -98.73 -51.03 99.55
N ALA A 262 -99.10 -50.25 98.54
CA ALA A 262 -100.30 -49.41 98.58
C ALA A 262 -101.58 -50.27 98.62
N VAL A 263 -101.68 -51.28 97.75
CA VAL A 263 -102.81 -52.24 97.71
C VAL A 263 -102.92 -53.06 99.01
N LYS A 264 -101.80 -53.37 99.68
CA LYS A 264 -101.82 -54.05 100.99
C LYS A 264 -101.95 -53.11 102.20
N GLY A 265 -101.52 -51.86 102.09
CA GLY A 265 -101.59 -50.84 103.14
C GLY A 265 -102.94 -50.15 103.26
N GLN A 266 -103.80 -50.26 102.25
CA GLN A 266 -105.18 -49.77 102.28
C GLN A 266 -106.02 -50.53 103.32
N HIS A 267 -106.17 -49.93 104.51
CA HIS A 267 -107.18 -50.34 105.47
C HIS A 267 -108.57 -50.15 104.84
N ARG A 268 -109.32 -51.24 104.67
CA ARG A 268 -110.55 -51.27 103.85
C ARG A 268 -111.74 -50.60 104.56
N VAL A 269 -111.82 -49.28 104.43
CA VAL A 269 -113.02 -48.49 104.73
C VAL A 269 -113.54 -47.90 103.42
N LEU A 270 -114.74 -48.30 103.02
CA LEU A 270 -115.46 -47.74 101.87
C LEU A 270 -116.26 -46.51 102.34
N VAL A 271 -116.00 -45.33 101.76
CA VAL A 271 -116.93 -44.21 101.47
C VAL A 271 -116.13 -42.96 101.02
N ASP A 272 -116.74 -42.10 100.19
CA ASP A 272 -116.29 -40.74 99.83
C ASP A 272 -114.95 -40.53 99.08
N LEU A 273 -114.74 -41.30 98.01
CA LEU A 273 -113.93 -40.86 96.86
C LEU A 273 -114.78 -40.28 95.71
N GLU A 274 -115.96 -40.85 95.47
CA GLU A 274 -116.77 -40.59 94.27
C GLU A 274 -117.21 -39.13 94.12
N ALA A 275 -117.66 -38.49 95.21
CA ALA A 275 -118.09 -37.09 95.20
C ALA A 275 -116.97 -36.11 94.79
N LYS A 276 -115.71 -36.44 95.13
CA LYS A 276 -114.54 -35.58 94.86
C LYS A 276 -113.98 -35.80 93.46
N GLU A 277 -114.07 -37.03 92.94
CA GLU A 277 -113.76 -37.32 91.53
C GLU A 277 -114.81 -36.75 90.57
N ALA A 278 -116.10 -36.84 90.91
CA ALA A 278 -117.20 -36.39 90.05
C ALA A 278 -117.06 -34.91 89.67
N LEU A 279 -116.70 -34.05 90.64
CA LEU A 279 -116.53 -32.61 90.40
C LEU A 279 -115.34 -32.30 89.47
N LYS A 280 -114.19 -32.97 89.65
CA LYS A 280 -113.04 -32.84 88.75
C LYS A 280 -113.34 -33.37 87.35
N LYS A 281 -113.99 -34.54 87.24
CA LYS A 281 -114.43 -35.11 85.95
C LYS A 281 -115.39 -34.18 85.23
N LYS A 282 -116.26 -33.45 85.95
CA LYS A 282 -117.15 -32.45 85.35
C LYS A 282 -116.41 -31.22 84.81
N GLN A 283 -115.52 -30.62 85.61
CA GLN A 283 -114.71 -29.47 85.16
C GLN A 283 -113.79 -29.81 83.99
N GLN A 284 -113.20 -31.01 83.96
CA GLN A 284 -112.42 -31.47 82.82
C GLN A 284 -113.27 -31.67 81.56
N ARG A 285 -114.49 -32.23 81.69
CA ARG A 285 -115.45 -32.32 80.58
C ARG A 285 -115.80 -30.95 80.01
N GLU A 286 -116.24 -30.02 80.86
CA GLU A 286 -116.60 -28.65 80.47
C GLU A 286 -115.42 -27.89 79.79
N ALA A 287 -114.17 -28.20 80.16
CA ALA A 287 -112.98 -27.66 79.49
C ALA A 287 -112.70 -28.35 78.13
N THR A 288 -112.79 -29.68 78.05
CA THR A 288 -112.63 -30.41 76.78
C THR A 288 -113.74 -30.12 75.79
N GLU A 289 -114.98 -29.93 76.25
CA GLU A 289 -116.13 -29.58 75.41
C GLU A 289 -115.93 -28.23 74.71
N ARG A 290 -115.38 -27.22 75.41
CA ARG A 290 -115.02 -25.92 74.80
C ARG A 290 -113.90 -26.05 73.77
N LEU A 291 -112.88 -26.87 74.05
CA LEU A 291 -111.78 -27.09 73.11
C LEU A 291 -112.25 -27.86 71.87
N ILE A 292 -113.12 -28.86 72.05
CA ILE A 292 -113.79 -29.59 70.98
C ILE A 292 -114.66 -28.65 70.14
N GLN A 293 -115.44 -27.75 70.77
CA GLN A 293 -116.22 -26.73 70.05
C GLN A 293 -115.34 -25.77 69.22
N GLN A 294 -114.16 -25.38 69.73
CA GLN A 294 -113.21 -24.55 68.98
C GLN A 294 -112.62 -25.31 67.78
N TYR A 295 -112.19 -26.56 67.96
CA TYR A 295 -111.70 -27.37 66.85
C TYR A 295 -112.82 -27.75 65.86
N GLN A 296 -114.06 -27.94 66.31
CA GLN A 296 -115.22 -28.15 65.45
C GLN A 296 -115.49 -26.91 64.60
N ALA A 297 -115.54 -25.70 65.17
CA ALA A 297 -115.73 -24.47 64.41
C ALA A 297 -114.61 -24.23 63.37
N ILE A 298 -113.35 -24.54 63.71
CA ILE A 298 -112.23 -24.46 62.77
C ILE A 298 -112.36 -25.53 61.67
N LEU A 299 -112.72 -26.77 62.01
CA LEU A 299 -112.94 -27.85 61.04
C LEU A 299 -114.15 -27.57 60.14
N GLU A 300 -115.20 -26.92 60.64
CA GLU A 300 -116.36 -26.49 59.86
C GLU A 300 -115.96 -25.39 58.87
N GLN A 301 -115.19 -24.39 59.28
CA GLN A 301 -114.63 -23.37 58.38
C GLN A 301 -113.73 -23.98 57.30
N ILE A 302 -112.90 -24.97 57.64
CA ILE A 302 -112.07 -25.67 56.65
C ILE A 302 -112.94 -26.53 55.72
N LYS A 303 -114.00 -27.19 56.21
CA LYS A 303 -114.96 -27.93 55.36
C LYS A 303 -115.74 -27.01 54.42
N GLU A 304 -116.16 -25.84 54.87
CA GLU A 304 -116.81 -24.82 54.02
C GLU A 304 -115.86 -24.33 52.91
N PHE A 305 -114.57 -24.18 53.22
CA PHE A 305 -113.55 -23.75 52.25
C PHE A 305 -113.10 -24.86 51.28
N SER A 306 -112.98 -26.10 51.76
CA SER A 306 -112.47 -27.24 50.98
C SER A 306 -113.57 -28.06 50.28
N GLY A 307 -114.84 -27.96 50.70
CA GLY A 307 -115.99 -28.65 50.11
C GLY A 307 -116.09 -30.17 50.37
N GLU A 308 -115.05 -30.80 50.92
CA GLU A 308 -115.02 -32.22 51.30
C GLU A 308 -115.59 -32.44 52.71
N THR A 309 -116.52 -33.38 52.87
CA THR A 309 -117.24 -33.61 54.14
C THR A 309 -116.51 -34.56 55.10
N ASP A 310 -115.55 -35.33 54.60
CA ASP A 310 -114.88 -36.44 55.30
C ASP A 310 -113.48 -36.03 55.81
N ILE A 311 -113.21 -36.26 57.10
CA ILE A 311 -112.08 -35.67 57.83
C ILE A 311 -110.77 -36.41 57.55
N ASP A 312 -110.82 -37.74 57.43
CA ASP A 312 -109.63 -38.55 57.14
C ASP A 312 -109.17 -38.35 55.68
N ARG A 313 -110.12 -38.09 54.78
CA ARG A 313 -109.83 -37.73 53.39
C ARG A 313 -109.28 -36.31 53.26
N LEU A 314 -109.82 -35.35 54.01
CA LEU A 314 -109.33 -33.97 54.09
C LEU A 314 -107.89 -33.92 54.62
N SER A 315 -107.58 -34.62 55.71
CA SER A 315 -106.21 -34.67 56.25
C SER A 315 -105.22 -35.36 55.31
N ALA A 316 -105.63 -36.45 54.65
CA ALA A 316 -104.82 -37.10 53.62
C ALA A 316 -104.59 -36.23 52.36
N GLN A 317 -105.51 -35.30 52.05
CA GLN A 317 -105.31 -34.30 50.99
C GLN A 317 -104.33 -33.21 51.42
N PHE A 318 -104.45 -32.68 52.65
CA PHE A 318 -103.49 -31.70 53.17
C PHE A 318 -102.08 -32.27 53.30
N MET A 319 -101.91 -33.50 53.80
CA MET A 319 -100.59 -34.17 53.85
C MET A 319 -99.95 -34.29 52.46
N LYS A 320 -100.73 -34.67 51.44
CA LYS A 320 -100.23 -34.74 50.05
C LYS A 320 -99.87 -33.36 49.50
N GLN A 321 -100.69 -32.34 49.76
CA GLN A 321 -100.39 -30.97 49.37
C GLN A 321 -99.15 -30.44 50.11
N GLU A 322 -98.91 -30.82 51.35
CA GLU A 322 -97.70 -30.47 52.10
C GLU A 322 -96.46 -31.18 51.54
N GLU A 323 -96.56 -32.47 51.22
CA GLU A 323 -95.50 -33.25 50.53
C GLU A 323 -95.19 -32.67 49.13
N GLU A 324 -96.22 -32.34 48.33
CA GLU A 324 -96.09 -31.71 47.01
C GLU A 324 -95.49 -30.31 47.11
N ASN A 325 -95.94 -29.47 48.05
CA ASN A 325 -95.38 -28.13 48.28
C ASN A 325 -93.94 -28.19 48.80
N PHE A 326 -93.60 -29.17 49.65
CA PHE A 326 -92.23 -29.36 50.14
C PHE A 326 -91.29 -29.84 49.00
N ALA A 327 -91.76 -30.75 48.14
CA ALA A 327 -91.03 -31.15 46.94
C ALA A 327 -90.82 -29.97 45.97
N LEU A 328 -91.85 -29.15 45.74
CA LEU A 328 -91.75 -27.94 44.93
C LEU A 328 -90.80 -26.90 45.54
N PHE A 329 -90.82 -26.71 46.86
CA PHE A 329 -89.91 -25.81 47.56
C PHE A 329 -88.44 -26.26 47.43
N ASN A 330 -88.17 -27.56 47.59
CA ASN A 330 -86.83 -28.11 47.39
C ASN A 330 -86.37 -27.94 45.93
N TYR A 331 -87.23 -28.22 44.95
CA TYR A 331 -86.92 -28.03 43.53
C TYR A 331 -86.67 -26.56 43.17
N VAL A 332 -87.40 -25.60 43.77
CA VAL A 332 -87.13 -24.17 43.62
C VAL A 332 -85.78 -23.78 44.23
N ASN A 333 -85.39 -24.37 45.37
CA ASN A 333 -84.08 -24.12 45.97
C ASN A 333 -82.93 -24.74 45.13
N GLU A 334 -83.14 -25.93 44.57
CA GLU A 334 -82.20 -26.55 43.61
C GLU A 334 -82.02 -25.68 42.36
N LEU A 335 -83.12 -25.23 41.74
CA LEU A 335 -83.09 -24.28 40.62
C LEU A 335 -82.41 -22.95 40.96
N ASN A 336 -82.60 -22.42 42.18
CA ASN A 336 -81.92 -21.20 42.60
C ASN A 336 -80.40 -21.41 42.74
N ASN A 337 -79.96 -22.54 43.32
CA ASN A 337 -78.54 -22.90 43.40
C ASN A 337 -77.93 -23.10 41.99
N GLU A 338 -78.65 -23.73 41.07
CA GLU A 338 -78.23 -23.84 39.66
C GLU A 338 -78.15 -22.48 38.97
N LEU A 339 -79.12 -21.58 39.20
CA LEU A 339 -79.11 -20.21 38.67
C LEU A 339 -77.96 -19.38 39.23
N GLU A 340 -77.63 -19.51 40.51
CA GLU A 340 -76.46 -18.84 41.12
C GLU A 340 -75.15 -19.36 40.51
N SER A 341 -74.97 -20.68 40.41
CA SER A 341 -73.77 -21.26 39.78
C SER A 341 -73.64 -20.90 38.30
N LEU A 342 -74.76 -20.88 37.55
CA LEU A 342 -74.77 -20.43 36.15
C LEU A 342 -74.48 -18.92 36.03
N GLN A 343 -74.93 -18.09 36.96
CA GLN A 343 -74.57 -16.67 37.00
C GLN A 343 -73.09 -16.45 37.32
N GLU A 344 -72.52 -17.22 38.26
CA GLU A 344 -71.09 -17.21 38.57
C GLU A 344 -70.26 -17.58 37.33
N GLN A 345 -70.54 -18.72 36.70
CA GLN A 345 -69.89 -19.16 35.44
C GLN A 345 -70.04 -18.13 34.31
N VAL A 346 -71.21 -17.51 34.15
CA VAL A 346 -71.42 -16.43 33.17
C VAL A 346 -70.63 -15.17 33.53
N SER A 347 -70.37 -14.90 34.81
CA SER A 347 -69.51 -13.79 35.24
C SER A 347 -68.02 -14.06 34.97
N GLU A 348 -67.54 -15.28 35.23
CA GLU A 348 -66.17 -15.71 34.91
C GLU A 348 -65.90 -15.69 33.40
N LEU A 349 -66.83 -16.22 32.60
CA LEU A 349 -66.73 -16.21 31.13
C LEU A 349 -66.74 -14.80 30.55
N ARG A 350 -67.45 -13.85 31.18
CA ARG A 350 -67.39 -12.42 30.80
C ARG A 350 -66.05 -11.80 31.18
N ALA A 351 -65.56 -12.03 32.40
CA ALA A 351 -64.26 -11.51 32.83
C ALA A 351 -63.10 -12.05 31.97
N SER A 352 -63.09 -13.34 31.66
CA SER A 352 -62.10 -13.96 30.77
C SER A 352 -62.19 -13.44 29.33
N ARG A 353 -63.41 -13.17 28.83
CA ARG A 353 -63.59 -12.49 27.54
C ARG A 353 -63.01 -11.08 27.57
N ASP A 354 -63.32 -10.27 28.59
CA ASP A 354 -62.86 -8.89 28.66
C ASP A 354 -61.33 -8.82 28.77
N GLU A 355 -60.69 -9.75 29.50
CA GLU A 355 -59.23 -9.91 29.52
C GLU A 355 -58.65 -10.28 28.14
N GLN A 356 -59.30 -11.18 27.41
CA GLN A 356 -58.91 -11.54 26.04
C GLN A 356 -59.10 -10.38 25.06
N ASP A 357 -60.24 -9.67 25.10
CA ASP A 357 -60.53 -8.52 24.25
C ASP A 357 -59.53 -7.37 24.54
N MET A 358 -59.13 -7.15 25.79
CA MET A 358 -58.06 -6.20 26.15
C MET A 358 -56.68 -6.64 25.67
N THR A 359 -56.33 -7.92 25.82
CA THR A 359 -55.07 -8.50 25.33
C THR A 359 -54.97 -8.42 23.81
N ASN A 360 -56.08 -8.67 23.10
CA ASN A 360 -56.16 -8.57 21.65
C ASN A 360 -55.98 -7.11 21.18
N ARG A 361 -56.68 -6.14 21.81
CA ARG A 361 -56.49 -4.71 21.51
C ARG A 361 -55.03 -4.25 21.70
N GLN A 362 -54.35 -4.69 22.76
CA GLN A 362 -52.93 -4.38 22.97
C GLN A 362 -52.03 -4.99 21.87
N ARG A 363 -52.31 -6.22 21.45
CA ARG A 363 -51.59 -6.88 20.33
C ARG A 363 -51.85 -6.15 19.00
N GLU A 364 -53.08 -5.75 18.72
CA GLU A 364 -53.44 -4.98 17.53
C GLU A 364 -52.73 -3.61 17.50
N GLN A 365 -52.73 -2.89 18.62
CA GLN A 365 -52.00 -1.61 18.76
C GLN A 365 -50.50 -1.80 18.49
N GLN A 366 -49.85 -2.77 19.15
CA GLN A 366 -48.42 -3.07 18.92
C GLN A 366 -48.12 -3.51 17.48
N GLN A 367 -49.06 -4.20 16.81
CA GLN A 367 -48.92 -4.55 15.39
C GLN A 367 -49.08 -3.33 14.48
N GLN A 368 -50.04 -2.45 14.75
CA GLN A 368 -50.25 -1.21 14.00
C GLN A 368 -49.05 -0.26 14.17
N GLU A 369 -48.51 -0.09 15.37
CA GLU A 369 -47.31 0.70 15.62
C GLU A 369 -46.11 0.16 14.83
N LYS A 370 -45.88 -1.16 14.85
CA LYS A 370 -44.81 -1.81 14.06
C LYS A 370 -45.03 -1.66 12.55
N LEU A 371 -46.26 -1.79 12.06
CA LEU A 371 -46.60 -1.57 10.65
C LEU A 371 -46.41 -0.11 10.23
N VAL A 372 -46.68 0.86 11.10
CA VAL A 372 -46.41 2.29 10.85
C VAL A 372 -44.92 2.59 10.89
N GLY A 373 -44.15 1.95 11.78
CA GLY A 373 -42.68 2.00 11.80
C GLY A 373 -42.08 1.47 10.50
N LEU A 374 -42.37 0.22 10.16
CA LEU A 374 -41.89 -0.44 8.93
C LEU A 374 -42.31 0.30 7.64
N ARG A 375 -43.48 0.95 7.63
CA ARG A 375 -43.88 1.83 6.51
C ARG A 375 -42.98 3.06 6.42
N ARG A 376 -42.73 3.77 7.51
CA ARG A 376 -41.80 4.93 7.52
C ARG A 376 -40.38 4.54 7.12
N GLU A 377 -39.92 3.36 7.53
CA GLU A 377 -38.61 2.81 7.12
C GLU A 377 -38.57 2.50 5.62
N LEU A 378 -39.63 1.88 5.05
CA LEU A 378 -39.78 1.68 3.61
C LEU A 378 -39.88 3.01 2.84
N ASP A 379 -40.69 3.95 3.30
CA ASP A 379 -40.86 5.27 2.68
C ASP A 379 -39.51 6.02 2.63
N ALA A 380 -38.72 5.96 3.70
CA ALA A 380 -37.37 6.55 3.74
C ALA A 380 -36.40 5.82 2.80
N LEU A 381 -36.36 4.48 2.83
CA LEU A 381 -35.47 3.69 1.96
C LEU A 381 -35.82 3.83 0.47
N THR A 382 -37.10 3.98 0.13
CA THR A 382 -37.52 4.26 -1.25
C THR A 382 -37.15 5.68 -1.68
N ALA A 383 -37.24 6.68 -0.81
CA ALA A 383 -36.77 8.04 -1.10
C ALA A 383 -35.24 8.10 -1.33
N ASP A 384 -34.46 7.41 -0.50
CA ASP A 384 -33.00 7.30 -0.67
C ASP A 384 -32.63 6.59 -1.98
N ALA A 385 -33.37 5.53 -2.34
CA ALA A 385 -33.20 4.81 -3.61
C ALA A 385 -33.59 5.67 -4.83
N ASP A 386 -34.70 6.40 -4.75
CA ASP A 386 -35.14 7.36 -5.77
C ASP A 386 -34.09 8.45 -6.00
N ASP A 387 -33.55 9.04 -4.93
CA ASP A 387 -32.49 10.05 -5.06
C ASP A 387 -31.17 9.45 -5.52
N ALA A 388 -30.86 8.19 -5.21
CA ALA A 388 -29.73 7.47 -5.82
C ALA A 388 -29.94 7.26 -7.33
N GLN A 389 -31.14 6.89 -7.76
CA GLN A 389 -31.50 6.71 -9.17
C GLN A 389 -31.46 8.04 -9.93
N ARG A 390 -32.05 9.12 -9.39
CA ARG A 390 -31.98 10.48 -9.97
C ARG A 390 -30.52 10.94 -10.16
N ARG A 391 -29.63 10.63 -9.20
CA ARG A 391 -28.19 10.88 -9.33
C ARG A 391 -27.57 10.04 -10.46
N LEU A 392 -27.87 8.75 -10.55
CA LEU A 392 -27.39 7.85 -11.62
C LEU A 392 -27.83 8.31 -13.02
N ASP A 393 -29.08 8.76 -13.14
CA ASP A 393 -29.65 9.27 -14.39
C ASP A 393 -29.00 10.60 -14.79
N GLY A 394 -28.77 11.50 -13.84
CA GLY A 394 -28.00 12.74 -14.06
C GLY A 394 -26.57 12.48 -14.55
N TRP A 395 -25.84 11.54 -13.93
CA TRP A 395 -24.52 11.12 -14.40
C TRP A 395 -24.56 10.45 -15.78
N THR A 396 -25.62 9.69 -16.07
CA THR A 396 -25.83 9.05 -17.37
C THR A 396 -26.11 10.09 -18.47
N GLN A 397 -26.93 11.11 -18.20
CA GLN A 397 -27.15 12.23 -19.11
C GLN A 397 -25.85 13.01 -19.34
N LEU A 398 -25.11 13.37 -18.29
CA LEU A 398 -23.83 14.07 -18.42
C LEU A 398 -22.81 13.27 -19.26
N ARG A 399 -22.67 11.96 -18.99
CA ARG A 399 -21.82 11.06 -19.77
C ARG A 399 -22.23 11.05 -21.24
N ASN A 400 -23.53 10.89 -21.52
CA ASN A 400 -24.04 10.83 -22.89
C ASN A 400 -23.82 12.16 -23.62
N ASN A 401 -23.98 13.31 -22.95
CA ASN A 401 -23.68 14.64 -23.49
C ASN A 401 -22.18 14.84 -23.79
N VAL A 402 -21.28 14.27 -22.98
CA VAL A 402 -19.83 14.29 -23.26
C VAL A 402 -19.50 13.41 -24.46
N LEU A 403 -20.10 12.22 -24.59
CA LEU A 403 -19.91 11.34 -25.74
C LEU A 403 -20.37 12.01 -27.05
N THR A 404 -21.53 12.66 -27.06
CA THR A 404 -22.02 13.40 -28.25
C THR A 404 -21.26 14.70 -28.51
N GLY A 405 -20.75 15.36 -27.46
CA GLY A 405 -19.84 16.50 -27.59
C GLY A 405 -18.52 16.12 -28.28
N ILE A 406 -17.95 14.97 -27.94
CA ILE A 406 -16.72 14.46 -28.57
C ILE A 406 -17.00 13.96 -29.99
N ASP A 407 -18.13 13.31 -30.24
CA ASP A 407 -18.57 12.90 -31.58
C ASP A 407 -18.77 14.11 -32.52
N THR A 408 -19.41 15.17 -32.05
CA THR A 408 -19.59 16.42 -32.83
C THR A 408 -18.26 17.16 -33.07
N LEU A 409 -17.36 17.21 -32.09
CA LEU A 409 -16.00 17.73 -32.28
C LEU A 409 -15.21 16.92 -33.32
N PHE A 410 -15.30 15.59 -33.28
CA PHE A 410 -14.64 14.70 -34.24
C PHE A 410 -15.05 15.00 -35.70
N HIS A 411 -16.35 15.15 -35.93
CA HIS A 411 -16.90 15.48 -37.24
C HIS A 411 -16.58 16.93 -37.65
N LEU A 412 -16.59 17.89 -36.72
CA LEU A 412 -16.25 19.30 -36.97
C LEU A 412 -14.79 19.47 -37.42
N VAL A 413 -13.87 18.77 -36.75
CA VAL A 413 -12.42 18.81 -37.01
C VAL A 413 -12.04 17.97 -38.25
N LYS A 414 -12.97 17.19 -38.80
CA LYS A 414 -12.79 16.31 -39.97
C LYS A 414 -11.59 15.37 -39.79
N CYS A 415 -11.68 14.57 -38.73
CA CYS A 415 -10.76 13.46 -38.45
C CYS A 415 -11.10 12.24 -39.34
N ASP A 416 -10.09 11.54 -39.84
CA ASP A 416 -10.28 10.37 -40.69
C ASP A 416 -10.71 9.14 -39.87
N ASN A 417 -11.84 8.53 -40.23
CA ASN A 417 -12.39 7.37 -39.52
C ASN A 417 -11.71 6.02 -39.87
N SER A 418 -10.92 5.96 -40.95
CA SER A 418 -10.34 4.71 -41.48
C SER A 418 -9.53 3.90 -40.44
N PRO A 419 -8.64 4.51 -39.63
CA PRO A 419 -7.86 3.76 -38.63
C PRO A 419 -8.72 3.16 -37.51
N LEU A 420 -9.84 3.80 -37.17
CA LEU A 420 -10.78 3.28 -36.17
C LEU A 420 -11.68 2.19 -36.74
N LEU A 421 -12.02 2.23 -38.03
CA LEU A 421 -12.84 1.21 -38.68
C LEU A 421 -12.14 -0.16 -38.73
N GLU A 422 -10.83 -0.17 -39.00
CA GLU A 422 -10.02 -1.40 -38.96
C GLU A 422 -9.85 -1.94 -37.52
N LEU A 423 -9.67 -1.06 -36.53
CA LEU A 423 -9.34 -1.45 -35.16
C LEU A 423 -10.58 -1.78 -34.28
N LEU A 424 -11.72 -1.11 -34.51
CA LEU A 424 -12.91 -1.19 -33.65
C LEU A 424 -14.09 -1.95 -34.27
N GLY A 425 -13.91 -2.57 -35.44
CA GLY A 425 -14.84 -3.56 -35.99
C GLY A 425 -16.28 -3.05 -36.15
N GLY A 426 -16.47 -1.95 -36.88
CA GLY A 426 -17.80 -1.40 -37.19
C GLY A 426 -18.44 -0.52 -36.11
N ASN A 427 -17.79 -0.33 -34.95
CA ASN A 427 -18.28 0.56 -33.89
C ASN A 427 -18.01 2.04 -34.22
N THR A 428 -18.77 2.60 -35.18
CA THR A 428 -18.69 3.98 -35.69
C THR A 428 -19.18 5.07 -34.73
N LYS A 429 -19.32 4.77 -33.43
CA LYS A 429 -19.81 5.72 -32.42
C LYS A 429 -18.84 5.82 -31.25
N VAL A 430 -18.79 7.00 -30.65
CA VAL A 430 -18.07 7.23 -29.40
C VAL A 430 -18.79 6.53 -28.24
N THR A 431 -18.05 5.70 -27.53
CA THR A 431 -18.46 4.88 -26.36
C THR A 431 -17.45 5.12 -25.24
N PRO A 432 -17.73 4.77 -23.97
CA PRO A 432 -16.74 4.93 -22.89
C PRO A 432 -15.44 4.13 -23.11
N TYR A 433 -15.44 3.07 -23.92
CA TYR A 433 -14.26 2.21 -24.13
C TYR A 433 -13.32 2.71 -25.24
N ASN A 434 -13.85 3.31 -26.30
CA ASN A 434 -13.07 3.89 -27.41
C ASN A 434 -12.87 5.41 -27.28
N LEU A 435 -13.42 6.04 -26.23
CA LEU A 435 -13.35 7.48 -25.95
C LEU A 435 -11.95 8.09 -26.09
N LEU A 436 -10.94 7.45 -25.50
CA LEU A 436 -9.56 7.92 -25.53
C LEU A 436 -8.96 7.92 -26.95
N LEU A 437 -9.31 6.91 -27.77
CA LEU A 437 -8.85 6.83 -29.16
C LEU A 437 -9.44 7.96 -30.01
N TYR A 438 -10.74 8.27 -29.82
CA TYR A 438 -11.37 9.43 -30.47
C TYR A 438 -10.72 10.75 -30.04
N LEU A 439 -10.40 10.92 -28.75
CA LEU A 439 -9.69 12.10 -28.25
C LEU A 439 -8.27 12.22 -28.79
N GLU A 440 -7.49 11.14 -28.84
CA GLU A 440 -6.15 11.14 -29.44
C GLU A 440 -6.16 11.55 -30.92
N MET A 441 -7.15 11.10 -31.70
CA MET A 441 -7.23 11.50 -33.12
C MET A 441 -7.65 12.96 -33.28
N ILE A 442 -8.55 13.47 -32.43
CA ILE A 442 -8.87 14.91 -32.37
C ILE A 442 -7.62 15.71 -31.99
N GLU A 443 -6.85 15.29 -30.98
CA GLU A 443 -5.62 15.96 -30.56
C GLU A 443 -4.60 16.04 -31.71
N ARG A 444 -4.27 14.90 -32.33
CA ARG A 444 -3.33 14.83 -33.47
C ARG A 444 -3.77 15.75 -34.61
N ARG A 445 -5.06 15.77 -34.94
CA ARG A 445 -5.61 16.60 -36.03
C ARG A 445 -5.65 18.08 -35.67
N CYS A 446 -5.97 18.43 -34.42
CA CYS A 446 -5.88 19.81 -33.92
C CYS A 446 -4.42 20.31 -33.93
N VAL A 447 -3.46 19.49 -33.52
CA VAL A 447 -2.02 19.81 -33.60
C VAL A 447 -1.56 20.01 -35.05
N GLU A 448 -2.01 19.16 -35.98
CA GLU A 448 -1.73 19.35 -37.42
C GLU A 448 -2.29 20.69 -37.94
N ILE A 449 -3.54 21.03 -37.60
CA ILE A 449 -4.19 22.28 -38.00
C ILE A 449 -3.45 23.49 -37.39
N VAL A 450 -3.13 23.46 -36.10
CA VAL A 450 -2.38 24.55 -35.43
C VAL A 450 -1.00 24.74 -36.05
N ASN A 451 -0.27 23.65 -36.31
CA ASN A 451 1.03 23.72 -36.99
C ASN A 451 0.90 24.28 -38.41
N ARG A 452 -0.16 23.93 -39.14
CA ARG A 452 -0.43 24.45 -40.48
C ARG A 452 -0.81 25.93 -40.47
N CYS A 453 -1.58 26.39 -39.48
CA CYS A 453 -1.85 27.81 -39.26
C CYS A 453 -0.57 28.58 -38.92
N TYR A 454 0.25 28.09 -37.98
CA TYR A 454 1.52 28.72 -37.61
C TYR A 454 2.48 28.86 -38.81
N MET A 455 2.57 27.84 -39.66
CA MET A 455 3.38 27.91 -40.89
C MET A 455 2.82 28.91 -41.92
N LEU A 456 1.50 29.12 -41.97
CA LEU A 456 0.86 30.13 -42.83
C LEU A 456 1.02 31.55 -42.28
N GLU A 457 0.93 31.74 -40.95
CA GLU A 457 1.19 33.03 -40.29
C GLU A 457 2.65 33.44 -40.52
N LYS A 458 3.60 32.54 -40.28
CA LYS A 458 5.03 32.82 -40.47
C LYS A 458 5.40 33.12 -41.93
N ALA A 459 4.73 32.47 -42.88
CA ALA A 459 4.86 32.75 -44.32
C ALA A 459 4.02 33.95 -44.81
N ALA A 460 3.29 34.63 -43.92
CA ALA A 460 2.72 35.95 -44.16
C ALA A 460 3.58 37.07 -43.56
N GLU A 461 4.35 36.78 -42.50
CA GLU A 461 5.39 37.67 -41.96
C GLU A 461 6.61 37.74 -42.89
N ASP A 462 7.16 36.59 -43.29
CA ASP A 462 8.21 36.50 -44.31
C ASP A 462 7.62 36.64 -45.73
N LYS A 463 8.00 37.69 -46.46
CA LYS A 463 7.58 37.92 -47.87
C LYS A 463 8.33 37.02 -48.86
N GLY A 464 8.26 35.70 -48.67
CA GLY A 464 8.83 34.67 -49.54
C GLY A 464 7.86 33.51 -49.74
N ALA A 465 7.71 33.05 -50.98
CA ALA A 465 6.70 32.03 -51.32
C ALA A 465 7.03 30.64 -50.74
N LEU A 466 6.01 29.92 -50.26
CA LEU A 466 6.17 28.51 -49.88
C LEU A 466 6.45 27.64 -51.13
N PRO A 467 7.40 26.68 -51.05
CA PRO A 467 7.49 25.59 -52.03
C PRO A 467 6.36 24.58 -51.77
N ALA A 468 5.50 24.36 -52.76
CA ALA A 468 4.44 23.36 -52.68
C ALA A 468 5.01 21.93 -52.82
N GLY A 469 4.69 21.03 -51.88
CA GLY A 469 4.84 19.58 -52.05
C GLY A 469 5.89 18.85 -51.20
N ALA A 470 6.59 19.52 -50.28
CA ALA A 470 7.51 18.83 -49.36
C ALA A 470 6.75 18.08 -48.24
N PRO A 471 7.05 16.79 -47.95
CA PRO A 471 6.47 16.08 -46.83
C PRO A 471 7.06 16.57 -45.50
N VAL A 472 6.20 16.82 -44.51
CA VAL A 472 6.63 17.29 -43.18
C VAL A 472 7.14 16.10 -42.36
N VAL A 473 8.46 15.95 -42.30
CA VAL A 473 9.12 15.06 -41.34
C VAL A 473 9.22 15.79 -39.99
N PHE A 474 8.57 15.25 -38.96
CA PHE A 474 8.65 15.78 -37.61
C PHE A 474 9.97 15.40 -36.94
N GLY A 475 10.65 16.38 -36.35
CA GLY A 475 11.52 16.16 -35.19
C GLY A 475 10.73 16.40 -33.90
N ASP A 476 11.27 15.98 -32.75
CA ASP A 476 10.59 15.93 -31.43
C ASP A 476 10.31 17.31 -30.76
N GLY A 477 10.07 18.35 -31.56
CA GLY A 477 9.66 19.67 -31.09
C GLY A 477 8.21 19.65 -30.58
N LYS A 478 8.05 19.48 -29.26
CA LYS A 478 6.75 19.71 -28.58
C LYS A 478 6.21 21.10 -28.95
N PRO A 479 4.90 21.26 -29.20
CA PRO A 479 4.33 22.57 -29.49
C PRO A 479 4.58 23.53 -28.33
N VAL A 480 5.13 24.71 -28.63
CA VAL A 480 5.38 25.74 -27.63
C VAL A 480 4.07 26.46 -27.30
N VAL A 481 3.24 25.77 -26.51
CA VAL A 481 2.14 26.41 -25.77
C VAL A 481 2.78 27.50 -24.92
N LYS A 482 2.36 28.76 -25.10
CA LYS A 482 2.81 29.87 -24.25
C LYS A 482 2.54 29.44 -22.79
N PRO A 483 3.53 29.50 -21.88
CA PRO A 483 3.31 29.10 -20.50
C PRO A 483 2.15 29.92 -19.94
N LEU A 484 1.26 29.27 -19.17
CA LEU A 484 0.22 29.99 -18.46
C LEU A 484 0.90 31.07 -17.59
N PRO A 485 0.34 32.29 -17.50
CA PRO A 485 0.90 33.32 -16.65
C PRO A 485 1.03 32.77 -15.23
N THR A 486 2.24 32.90 -14.64
CA THR A 486 2.45 32.56 -13.23
C THR A 486 1.47 33.35 -12.37
N VAL A 487 1.15 32.84 -11.17
CA VAL A 487 0.22 33.51 -10.25
C VAL A 487 0.68 34.94 -9.93
N GLU A 488 2.00 35.17 -9.92
CA GLU A 488 2.68 36.46 -9.78
C GLU A 488 2.38 37.48 -10.90
N ALA A 489 1.90 37.03 -12.06
CA ALA A 489 1.46 37.85 -13.19
C ALA A 489 -0.08 38.02 -13.24
N ILE A 490 -0.80 37.42 -12.28
CA ILE A 490 -2.26 37.52 -12.11
C ILE A 490 -2.60 38.33 -10.84
N VAL A 491 -1.70 38.34 -9.84
CA VAL A 491 -1.89 39.00 -8.54
C VAL A 491 -0.62 39.73 -8.11
N ASP A 492 -0.72 41.04 -7.88
CA ASP A 492 0.43 41.95 -7.63
C ASP A 492 1.31 41.59 -6.41
N ALA A 493 0.76 40.82 -5.46
CA ALA A 493 1.47 40.38 -4.26
C ALA A 493 0.92 39.05 -3.74
N HIS A 494 1.77 38.28 -3.07
CA HIS A 494 1.31 37.17 -2.23
C HIS A 494 0.56 37.69 -0.99
N PRO A 495 -0.42 36.95 -0.45
CA PRO A 495 -1.09 37.32 0.80
C PRO A 495 -0.10 37.37 1.97
N CYS A 496 -0.20 38.40 2.81
CA CYS A 496 0.75 38.63 3.88
C CYS A 496 0.58 37.64 5.04
N PRO A 497 1.61 36.84 5.42
CA PRO A 497 1.53 35.87 6.51
C PRO A 497 0.96 36.46 7.81
N LEU A 498 1.51 37.58 8.28
CA LEU A 498 1.04 38.31 9.48
C LEU A 498 -0.47 38.58 9.52
N CYS A 499 -1.11 38.77 8.36
CA CYS A 499 -2.55 39.05 8.26
C CYS A 499 -3.39 37.76 8.23
N VAL A 500 -2.84 36.66 7.70
CA VAL A 500 -3.43 35.32 7.77
C VAL A 500 -3.32 34.78 9.20
N ASP A 501 -2.13 34.84 9.81
CA ASP A 501 -1.88 34.47 11.21
C ASP A 501 -2.84 35.20 12.17
N GLN A 502 -3.20 36.45 11.85
CA GLN A 502 -4.16 37.22 12.65
C GLN A 502 -5.61 36.78 12.45
N GLU A 503 -6.02 36.27 11.29
CA GLU A 503 -7.35 35.64 11.13
C GLU A 503 -7.42 34.37 11.99
N GLU A 504 -6.44 33.48 11.84
CA GLU A 504 -6.38 32.21 12.58
C GLU A 504 -6.34 32.44 14.10
N ILE A 505 -5.52 33.37 14.59
CA ILE A 505 -5.46 33.72 16.02
C ILE A 505 -6.75 34.43 16.49
N SER A 506 -7.47 35.14 15.63
CA SER A 506 -8.77 35.74 15.99
C SER A 506 -9.93 34.74 16.00
N ALA A 507 -9.79 33.60 15.31
CA ALA A 507 -10.74 32.50 15.37
C ALA A 507 -10.63 31.67 16.66
N ILE A 508 -9.50 31.78 17.38
CA ILE A 508 -9.30 31.15 18.69
C ILE A 508 -9.93 32.03 19.79
N GLY A 509 -11.22 31.84 20.03
CA GLY A 509 -11.84 32.18 21.32
C GLY A 509 -11.60 31.08 22.36
N ASP A 510 -12.09 31.28 23.59
CA ASP A 510 -11.99 30.30 24.70
C ASP A 510 -12.83 29.01 24.52
N ALA A 511 -13.27 28.72 23.29
CA ALA A 511 -14.07 27.54 22.94
C ALA A 511 -13.22 26.46 22.27
N VAL A 512 -13.55 25.19 22.54
CA VAL A 512 -12.84 24.04 21.94
C VAL A 512 -13.10 24.01 20.42
N VAL A 513 -12.04 24.26 19.64
CA VAL A 513 -12.09 24.23 18.17
C VAL A 513 -12.31 22.79 17.68
N THR A 514 -13.45 22.55 17.03
CA THR A 514 -13.77 21.29 16.36
C THR A 514 -13.52 21.37 14.85
N PRO A 515 -13.19 20.26 14.17
CA PRO A 515 -13.00 20.26 12.72
C PRO A 515 -14.33 20.49 11.99
N LEU A 516 -14.36 21.49 11.10
CA LEU A 516 -15.56 21.86 10.34
C LEU A 516 -16.01 20.74 9.40
N THR A 517 -17.33 20.57 9.27
CA THR A 517 -17.91 19.64 8.30
C THR A 517 -17.79 20.17 6.86
N ARG A 518 -17.88 19.25 5.89
CA ARG A 518 -17.73 19.57 4.46
C ARG A 518 -18.70 20.67 3.98
N ASP A 519 -19.91 20.71 4.51
CA ASP A 519 -20.91 21.71 4.12
C ASP A 519 -20.74 23.05 4.84
N GLU A 520 -20.13 23.09 6.02
CA GLU A 520 -19.74 24.33 6.69
C GLU A 520 -18.56 24.98 5.98
N VAL A 521 -17.53 24.20 5.62
CA VAL A 521 -16.42 24.64 4.76
C VAL A 521 -16.96 25.18 3.42
N ARG A 522 -17.95 24.49 2.81
CA ARG A 522 -18.58 24.96 1.57
C ARG A 522 -19.32 26.29 1.74
N LYS A 523 -20.05 26.48 2.85
CA LYS A 523 -20.74 27.74 3.17
C LYS A 523 -19.74 28.89 3.40
N GLN A 524 -18.66 28.65 4.16
CA GLN A 524 -17.60 29.63 4.38
C GLN A 524 -16.87 30.01 3.08
N LEU A 525 -16.57 29.04 2.22
CA LEU A 525 -15.94 29.29 0.92
C LEU A 525 -16.82 30.16 0.02
N VAL A 526 -18.12 29.86 -0.07
CA VAL A 526 -19.09 30.67 -0.83
C VAL A 526 -19.18 32.09 -0.26
N TYR A 527 -19.21 32.24 1.07
CA TYR A 527 -19.23 33.56 1.72
C TYR A 527 -17.97 34.38 1.42
N LYS A 528 -16.77 33.77 1.47
CA LYS A 528 -15.50 34.44 1.12
C LYS A 528 -15.45 34.82 -0.37
N ILE A 529 -15.92 33.95 -1.28
CA ILE A 529 -16.01 34.24 -2.72
C ILE A 529 -17.00 35.38 -3.02
N GLN A 530 -18.08 35.51 -2.25
CA GLN A 530 -19.08 36.58 -2.41
C GLN A 530 -18.63 37.92 -1.82
N ASN A 531 -17.63 37.94 -0.93
CA ASN A 531 -17.16 39.14 -0.21
C ASN A 531 -15.66 39.44 -0.41
N PRO A 532 -15.12 39.46 -1.64
CA PRO A 532 -13.67 39.53 -1.89
C PRO A 532 -13.02 40.82 -1.34
N ALA A 533 -13.78 41.92 -1.29
CA ALA A 533 -13.32 43.20 -0.75
C ALA A 533 -13.09 43.20 0.78
N LEU A 534 -13.71 42.28 1.53
CA LEU A 534 -13.58 42.17 2.99
C LEU A 534 -12.47 41.21 3.44
N ASP A 535 -12.08 40.26 2.59
CA ASP A 535 -11.24 39.12 2.99
C ASP A 535 -9.91 39.04 2.22
N MET A 536 -9.85 39.50 0.95
CA MET A 536 -8.66 39.36 0.10
C MET A 536 -7.86 40.65 -0.07
N ASN A 537 -8.50 41.75 -0.50
CA ASN A 537 -7.79 42.96 -0.95
C ASN A 537 -6.91 43.59 0.15
N ASP A 538 -7.36 43.61 1.41
CA ASP A 538 -6.59 44.16 2.53
C ASP A 538 -5.38 43.29 2.96
N ARG A 539 -5.20 42.10 2.35
CA ARG A 539 -4.12 41.14 2.70
C ARG A 539 -3.07 40.96 1.62
N LEU A 540 -3.37 41.34 0.37
CA LEU A 540 -2.47 41.24 -0.78
C LEU A 540 -1.44 42.38 -0.76
N HIS A 541 -0.53 42.32 0.22
CA HIS A 541 0.55 43.29 0.38
C HIS A 541 1.83 42.63 0.90
N SER A 542 2.98 43.21 0.58
CA SER A 542 4.27 42.78 1.11
C SER A 542 4.33 42.89 2.65
N ILE A 543 5.15 42.05 3.29
CA ILE A 543 5.38 42.07 4.76
C ILE A 543 5.87 43.45 5.23
N SER A 544 6.57 44.20 4.37
CA SER A 544 7.04 45.56 4.65
C SER A 544 5.92 46.61 4.68
N HIS A 545 4.77 46.38 4.04
CA HIS A 545 3.61 47.30 4.00
C HIS A 545 2.45 46.92 4.95
N CYS A 546 2.50 45.74 5.57
CA CYS A 546 1.53 45.29 6.58
C CYS A 546 1.28 46.30 7.71
N ARG A 547 0.00 46.60 8.00
CA ARG A 547 -0.40 47.61 9.01
C ARG A 547 -0.40 47.09 10.46
N LEU A 548 -0.14 45.80 10.70
CA LEU A 548 -0.17 45.19 12.04
C LEU A 548 0.99 45.65 12.95
N PRO A 549 0.84 45.58 14.30
CA PRO A 549 1.81 46.12 15.25
C PRO A 549 3.25 45.60 15.05
N ARG A 550 4.23 46.52 15.14
CA ARG A 550 5.67 46.23 14.95
C ARG A 550 6.22 45.12 15.86
N SER A 551 5.60 44.86 17.01
CA SER A 551 5.95 43.76 17.91
C SER A 551 5.81 42.38 17.25
N ARG A 552 4.75 42.12 16.47
CA ARG A 552 4.59 40.84 15.75
C ARG A 552 5.59 40.67 14.60
N ARG A 553 5.90 41.75 13.86
CA ARG A 553 6.97 41.73 12.83
C ARG A 553 8.32 41.28 13.39
N LEU A 554 8.62 41.56 14.68
CA LEU A 554 9.83 41.12 15.35
C LEU A 554 9.76 39.66 15.85
N MET A 555 8.58 39.20 16.29
CA MET A 555 8.37 37.79 16.67
C MET A 555 8.56 36.85 15.48
N GLN A 556 7.90 37.12 14.35
CA GLN A 556 8.00 36.26 13.16
C GLN A 556 9.40 36.31 12.52
N LYS A 557 10.12 37.43 12.63
CA LYS A 557 11.54 37.49 12.25
C LYS A 557 12.45 36.61 13.11
N ARG A 558 12.08 36.30 14.36
CA ARG A 558 12.82 35.37 15.23
C ARG A 558 12.45 33.92 14.96
N LEU A 559 11.18 33.64 14.67
CA LEU A 559 10.70 32.30 14.30
C LEU A 559 11.30 31.85 12.96
N ASN A 560 11.35 32.73 11.96
CA ASN A 560 11.93 32.42 10.64
C ASN A 560 13.48 32.55 10.62
N GLN A 561 14.14 32.51 11.78
CA GLN A 561 15.60 32.50 11.95
C GLN A 561 16.06 31.36 12.88
N ALA A 562 15.17 30.40 13.14
CA ALA A 562 15.43 29.11 13.78
C ALA A 562 15.05 27.98 12.80
#